data_AF-A0A067SQN8-F1
#
_entry.id   AF-A0A067SQN8-F1
#
_cell.length_a   1.000
_cell.length_b   1.000
_cell.length_c   1.000
_cell.angle_alpha   90.00
_cell.angle_beta   90.00
_cell.angle_gamma   90.00
#
_symmetry.space_group_name_H-M   'P 1'
#
loop_
_entity.id
_entity.type
_entity.pdbx_description
1 polymer ?
#
loop_
_entity_poly.entity_id
_entity_poly.type
_entity_poly.pdbx_seq_one_letter_code
_entity_poly.pdbx_strand_id
1 'polypeptide(L)'
;MDLITCDDINEAPGSLLQPRQAASVCGATCTTHCFTPSGGGPDPNECHVIADALRFDSQNIAPVFQIGNGTSNIVSLTFSSCTSFFLNQASTPLNYCRTDFANVIDFVAPNCQATQNAHGGLCLADDGRWFIQVQHS
;
A
#
# COMPACT_ATOMS: atom_id res chain seq x y z
N MET A 1 -31.68 16.89 34.96
CA MET A 1 -30.59 17.58 34.22
C MET A 1 -29.41 17.51 35.14
N ASP A 2 -28.77 16.34 35.15
CA ASP A 2 -27.76 16.01 36.13
C ASP A 2 -26.40 16.48 35.60
N LEU A 3 -25.78 17.35 36.38
CA LEU A 3 -24.47 17.90 36.10
C LEU A 3 -23.44 16.81 36.43
N ILE A 4 -22.76 16.30 35.41
CA ILE A 4 -21.63 15.40 35.59
C ILE A 4 -20.46 16.23 36.15
N THR A 5 -19.96 15.84 37.32
CA THR A 5 -18.80 16.45 37.96
C THR A 5 -17.51 15.71 37.61
N CYS A 6 -16.38 16.40 37.68
CA CYS A 6 -15.06 15.90 37.25
C CYS A 6 -14.50 14.73 38.07
N ASP A 7 -15.21 14.23 39.08
CA ASP A 7 -14.79 13.08 39.90
C ASP A 7 -15.27 11.73 39.34
N ASP A 8 -16.22 11.71 38.38
CA ASP A 8 -16.77 10.47 37.81
C ASP A 8 -15.94 9.89 36.63
N ILE A 9 -14.76 10.45 36.34
CA ILE A 9 -13.95 10.05 35.16
C ILE A 9 -13.03 8.84 35.37
N ASN A 10 -13.01 8.23 36.56
CA ASN A 10 -12.06 7.14 36.86
C ASN A 10 -12.56 5.73 36.57
N GLU A 11 -13.80 5.54 36.09
CA GLU A 11 -14.36 4.23 35.76
C GLU A 11 -15.15 4.27 34.44
N ALA A 12 -14.62 4.93 33.41
CA ALA A 12 -15.11 4.79 32.04
C ALA A 12 -14.09 4.01 31.21
N PRO A 13 -14.43 2.85 30.62
CA PRO A 13 -13.53 2.16 29.69
C PRO A 13 -13.23 3.12 28.55
N GLY A 14 -11.96 3.50 28.39
CA GLY A 14 -11.47 4.52 27.46
C GLY A 14 -11.78 4.20 25.99
N SER A 15 -13.03 4.41 25.57
CA SER A 15 -13.55 4.06 24.24
C SER A 15 -14.48 5.13 23.67
N LEU A 16 -14.34 6.39 24.08
CA LEU A 16 -15.15 7.46 23.50
C LEU A 16 -14.39 8.53 22.72
N LEU A 17 -13.05 8.57 22.76
CA LEU A 17 -12.24 9.46 21.93
C LEU A 17 -10.86 8.87 21.63
N GLN A 18 -10.79 7.68 21.04
CA GLN A 18 -9.59 7.33 20.28
C GLN A 18 -9.62 8.14 18.97
N PRO A 19 -8.50 8.79 18.57
CA PRO A 19 -8.37 9.28 17.21
C PRO A 19 -8.75 8.13 16.27
N ARG A 20 -9.58 8.37 15.24
CA ARG A 20 -9.80 7.38 14.19
C ARG A 20 -8.46 7.12 13.51
N GLN A 21 -7.72 6.14 14.02
CA GLN A 21 -6.48 5.69 13.41
C GLN A 21 -6.83 5.12 12.04
N ALA A 22 -6.04 5.48 11.03
CA ALA A 22 -6.17 4.90 9.71
C ALA A 22 -6.09 3.37 9.81
N ALA A 23 -7.01 2.68 9.13
CA ALA A 23 -7.10 1.23 9.22
C ALA A 23 -5.82 0.60 8.65
N SER A 24 -5.18 -0.29 9.42
CA SER A 24 -4.02 -1.04 8.93
C SER A 24 -4.47 -2.15 8.00
N VAL A 25 -3.84 -2.24 6.82
CA VAL A 25 -4.03 -3.32 5.85
C VAL A 25 -2.71 -4.07 5.58
N CYS A 26 -1.75 -3.98 6.50
CA CYS A 26 -0.55 -4.83 6.48
C CYS A 26 -0.92 -6.32 6.48
N GLY A 27 -0.19 -7.12 5.72
CA GLY A 27 -0.38 -8.56 5.60
C GLY A 27 -1.69 -8.98 4.91
N ALA A 28 -2.49 -8.03 4.45
CA ALA A 28 -3.71 -8.33 3.72
C ALA A 28 -3.36 -9.01 2.38
N THR A 29 -4.12 -10.04 2.06
CA THR A 29 -4.00 -10.75 0.79
C THR A 29 -4.48 -9.87 -0.36
N CYS A 30 -3.85 -10.06 -1.51
CA CYS A 30 -4.27 -9.44 -2.75
C CYS A 30 -4.09 -10.44 -3.90
N THR A 31 -4.94 -10.31 -4.91
CA THR A 31 -4.91 -11.14 -6.11
C THR A 31 -4.11 -10.42 -7.19
N THR A 32 -3.11 -11.11 -7.74
CA THR A 32 -2.28 -10.57 -8.81
C THR A 32 -2.97 -10.70 -10.16
N HIS A 33 -3.05 -9.59 -10.89
CA HIS A 33 -3.56 -9.49 -12.25
C HIS A 33 -2.48 -8.88 -13.15
N CYS A 34 -2.02 -9.64 -14.15
CA CYS A 34 -1.10 -9.11 -15.15
C CYS A 34 -1.87 -8.44 -16.29
N PHE A 35 -1.33 -7.34 -16.82
CA PHE A 35 -1.90 -6.63 -17.96
C PHE A 35 -1.48 -7.30 -19.27
N THR A 36 -2.17 -8.38 -19.62
CA THR A 36 -1.96 -9.14 -20.85
C THR A 36 -3.17 -9.05 -21.78
N PRO A 37 -2.95 -9.15 -23.11
CA PRO A 37 -1.68 -9.07 -23.82
C PRO A 37 -1.25 -7.62 -24.03
N SER A 38 0.01 -7.28 -23.75
CA SER A 38 0.51 -5.90 -24.00
C SER A 38 2.02 -5.81 -24.21
N GLY A 39 2.82 -6.77 -23.74
CA GLY A 39 4.29 -6.76 -23.87
C GLY A 39 4.98 -5.55 -23.21
N GLY A 40 6.31 -5.48 -23.33
CA GLY A 40 7.09 -4.33 -22.84
C GLY A 40 6.99 -4.10 -21.32
N GLY A 41 6.74 -5.15 -20.54
CA GLY A 41 6.61 -5.05 -19.08
C GLY A 41 7.89 -4.61 -18.38
N PRO A 42 7.78 -4.27 -17.08
CA PRO A 42 8.88 -3.68 -16.33
C PRO A 42 10.09 -4.62 -16.23
N ASP A 43 11.30 -4.06 -16.14
CA ASP A 43 12.49 -4.82 -15.78
C ASP A 43 12.47 -5.14 -14.27
N PRO A 44 12.46 -6.42 -13.87
CA PRO A 44 12.42 -6.79 -12.46
C PRO A 44 13.61 -6.27 -11.65
N ASN A 45 14.79 -6.11 -12.26
CA ASN A 45 15.97 -5.59 -11.56
C ASN A 45 15.82 -4.11 -11.22
N GLU A 46 15.19 -3.33 -12.09
CA GLU A 46 14.90 -1.92 -11.82
C GLU A 46 13.83 -1.78 -10.73
N CYS A 47 12.79 -2.62 -10.77
CA CYS A 47 11.77 -2.66 -9.73
C CYS A 47 12.34 -3.11 -8.37
N HIS A 48 13.33 -4.00 -8.37
CA HIS A 48 13.98 -4.46 -7.14
C HIS A 48 14.65 -3.31 -6.37
N VAL A 49 15.16 -2.29 -7.06
CA VAL A 49 15.73 -1.09 -6.42
C VAL A 49 14.67 -0.34 -5.61
N ILE A 50 13.43 -0.26 -6.11
CA ILE A 50 12.31 0.35 -5.37
C ILE A 50 11.97 -0.51 -4.15
N ALA A 51 11.93 -1.83 -4.29
CA ALA A 51 11.67 -2.75 -3.19
C ALA A 51 12.73 -2.64 -2.09
N ASP A 52 14.02 -2.55 -2.44
CA ASP A 52 15.11 -2.35 -1.49
C ASP A 52 15.05 -0.99 -0.80
N ALA A 53 14.71 0.08 -1.52
CA ALA A 53 14.49 1.39 -0.92
C ALA A 53 13.36 1.35 0.13
N LEU A 54 12.25 0.67 -0.17
CA LEU A 54 11.14 0.48 0.77
C LEU A 54 11.57 -0.31 2.01
N ARG A 55 12.37 -1.37 1.85
CA ARG A 55 12.92 -2.15 2.97
C ARG A 55 13.89 -1.32 3.80
N PHE A 56 14.73 -0.51 3.17
CA PHE A 56 15.62 0.41 3.87
C PHE A 56 14.82 1.43 4.68
N ASP A 57 13.82 2.08 4.07
CA ASP A 57 12.94 3.03 4.76
C ASP A 57 12.17 2.39 5.93
N SER A 58 11.82 1.11 5.82
CA SER A 58 11.13 0.39 6.89
C SER A 58 11.93 0.33 8.19
N GLN A 59 13.26 0.31 8.09
CA GLN A 59 14.18 0.22 9.23
C GLN A 59 14.67 1.59 9.70
N ASN A 60 14.67 2.60 8.83
CA ASN A 60 15.31 3.89 9.08
C ASN A 60 14.32 5.06 9.27
N ILE A 61 13.10 4.95 8.73
CA ILE A 61 12.08 6.00 8.82
C ILE A 61 10.90 5.50 9.68
N ALA A 62 10.17 4.51 9.16
CA ALA A 62 9.04 3.89 9.85
C ALA A 62 8.63 2.61 9.10
N PRO A 63 8.21 1.55 9.81
CA PRO A 63 7.81 0.28 9.17
C PRO A 63 6.50 0.41 8.37
N VAL A 64 5.68 1.39 8.71
CA VAL A 64 4.34 1.64 8.15
C VAL A 64 4.27 3.06 7.62
N PHE A 65 3.53 3.26 6.53
CA PHE A 65 3.19 4.57 5.99
C PHE A 65 1.69 4.70 5.79
N GLN A 66 1.18 5.92 5.89
CA GLN A 66 -0.23 6.21 5.66
C GLN A 66 -0.45 6.64 4.21
N ILE A 67 -1.44 6.04 3.56
CA ILE A 67 -1.98 6.47 2.28
C ILE A 67 -3.27 7.23 2.56
N GLY A 68 -3.33 8.47 2.11
CA GLY A 68 -4.52 9.31 2.25
C GLY A 68 -5.69 8.79 1.43
N ASN A 69 -6.77 9.54 1.41
CA ASN A 69 -7.92 9.35 0.53
C ASN A 69 -8.16 10.65 -0.27
N GLY A 70 -9.13 10.63 -1.20
CA GLY A 70 -9.40 11.79 -2.05
C GLY A 70 -8.21 12.14 -2.94
N THR A 71 -7.65 13.35 -2.82
CA THR A 71 -6.56 13.85 -3.67
C THR A 71 -5.17 13.34 -3.28
N SER A 72 -5.02 12.74 -2.10
CA SER A 72 -3.75 12.22 -1.56
C SER A 72 -3.75 10.69 -1.46
N ASN A 73 -4.53 10.04 -2.33
CA ASN A 73 -4.80 8.62 -2.29
C ASN A 73 -3.80 7.75 -3.06
N ILE A 74 -2.73 8.34 -3.59
CA ILE A 74 -1.71 7.65 -4.36
C ILE A 74 -0.33 7.87 -3.74
N VAL A 75 0.45 6.81 -3.66
CA VAL A 75 1.89 6.84 -3.39
C VAL A 75 2.58 6.22 -4.60
N SER A 76 3.36 7.01 -5.33
CA SER A 76 4.05 6.57 -6.55
C SER A 76 5.56 6.59 -6.35
N LEU A 77 6.23 5.54 -6.81
CA LEU A 77 7.67 5.32 -6.76
C LEU A 77 8.12 4.93 -8.17
N THR A 78 9.10 5.64 -8.71
CA THR A 78 9.65 5.35 -10.04
C THR A 78 11.16 5.29 -9.95
N PHE A 79 11.75 4.27 -10.56
CA PHE A 79 13.18 4.13 -10.75
C PHE A 79 13.46 3.61 -12.16
N SER A 80 14.24 4.36 -12.94
CA SER A 80 14.50 4.07 -14.35
C SER A 80 13.17 3.85 -15.12
N SER A 81 12.94 2.67 -15.69
CA SER A 81 11.71 2.34 -16.41
C SER A 81 10.65 1.65 -15.56
N CYS A 82 10.93 1.31 -14.30
CA CYS A 82 9.94 0.71 -13.41
C CYS A 82 9.19 1.79 -12.63
N THR A 83 7.85 1.76 -12.71
CA THR A 83 6.96 2.56 -11.87
C THR A 83 6.08 1.64 -11.05
N SER A 84 6.02 1.89 -9.74
CA SER A 84 5.08 1.24 -8.85
C SER A 84 4.29 2.26 -8.04
N PHE A 85 3.00 2.02 -7.85
CA PHE A 85 2.18 2.88 -7.01
C PHE A 85 1.17 2.10 -6.18
N PHE A 86 0.90 2.60 -4.98
CA PHE A 86 -0.22 2.19 -4.14
C PHE A 86 -1.36 3.17 -4.37
N LEU A 87 -2.54 2.68 -4.74
CA LEU A 87 -3.76 3.48 -4.83
C LEU A 87 -4.75 3.07 -3.74
N ASN A 88 -5.16 4.02 -2.91
CA ASN A 88 -6.26 3.88 -1.96
C ASN A 88 -7.58 4.33 -2.61
N GLN A 89 -8.55 3.42 -2.65
CA GLN A 89 -9.90 3.68 -3.13
C GLN A 89 -10.93 3.69 -1.98
N ALA A 90 -10.49 3.44 -0.74
CA ALA A 90 -11.35 3.52 0.43
C ALA A 90 -11.78 4.97 0.71
N SER A 91 -12.91 5.10 1.41
CA SER A 91 -13.41 6.40 1.91
C SER A 91 -12.60 6.95 3.08
N THR A 92 -11.62 6.20 3.58
CA THR A 92 -10.77 6.57 4.72
C THR A 92 -9.30 6.31 4.41
N PRO A 93 -8.36 7.02 5.07
CA PRO A 93 -6.94 6.71 4.94
C PRO A 93 -6.64 5.28 5.40
N LEU A 94 -5.62 4.68 4.78
CA LEU A 94 -5.13 3.33 5.09
C LEU A 94 -3.68 3.41 5.54
N ASN A 95 -3.29 2.51 6.45
CA ASN A 95 -1.90 2.28 6.82
C ASN A 95 -1.41 1.00 6.16
N TYR A 96 -0.24 1.04 5.52
CA TYR A 96 0.35 -0.12 4.86
C TYR A 96 1.83 -0.29 5.20
N CYS A 97 2.27 -1.55 5.21
CA CYS A 97 3.62 -1.92 5.58
C CYS A 97 4.55 -1.76 4.39
N ARG A 98 5.68 -1.06 4.59
CA ARG A 98 6.67 -0.84 3.53
C ARG A 98 7.28 -2.15 3.02
N THR A 99 7.51 -3.09 3.94
CA THR A 99 8.01 -4.43 3.62
C THR A 99 7.02 -5.21 2.75
N ASP A 100 5.73 -5.08 2.99
CA ASP A 100 4.70 -5.76 2.21
C ASP A 100 4.62 -5.16 0.81
N PHE A 101 4.70 -3.82 0.71
CA PHE A 101 4.79 -3.16 -0.59
C PHE A 101 6.03 -3.63 -1.38
N ALA A 102 7.19 -3.70 -0.74
CA ALA A 102 8.41 -4.24 -1.36
C ALA A 102 8.22 -5.69 -1.85
N ASN A 103 7.59 -6.55 -1.04
CA ASN A 103 7.32 -7.94 -1.41
C ASN A 103 6.35 -8.05 -2.59
N VAL A 104 5.32 -7.18 -2.65
CA VAL A 104 4.42 -7.13 -3.80
C VAL A 104 5.17 -6.71 -5.07
N ILE A 105 6.07 -5.72 -4.99
CA ILE A 105 6.89 -5.30 -6.14
C ILE A 105 7.75 -6.46 -6.65
N ASP A 106 8.49 -7.11 -5.74
CA ASP A 106 9.36 -8.25 -6.07
C ASP A 106 8.59 -9.48 -6.55
N PHE A 107 7.29 -9.58 -6.26
CA PHE A 107 6.44 -10.63 -6.78
C PHE A 107 5.86 -10.27 -8.15
N VAL A 108 5.25 -9.09 -8.29
CA VAL A 108 4.52 -8.70 -9.50
C VAL A 108 5.48 -8.47 -10.66
N ALA A 109 6.61 -7.78 -10.46
CA ALA A 109 7.53 -7.46 -11.54
C ALA A 109 8.01 -8.69 -12.33
N PRO A 110 8.60 -9.75 -11.72
CA PRO A 110 9.07 -10.92 -12.48
C PRO A 110 7.96 -11.80 -13.04
N ASN A 111 6.75 -11.73 -12.49
CA ASN A 111 5.59 -12.53 -12.90
C ASN A 111 4.69 -11.83 -13.92
N CYS A 112 4.80 -10.51 -14.07
CA CYS A 112 4.01 -9.69 -15.00
C CYS A 112 4.91 -8.79 -15.87
N GLN A 113 6.03 -9.31 -16.36
CA GLN A 113 6.96 -8.61 -17.25
C GLN A 113 6.78 -9.01 -18.72
N ALA A 114 7.67 -8.50 -19.59
CA ALA A 114 7.68 -8.77 -21.01
C ALA A 114 7.70 -10.28 -21.36
N THR A 115 8.37 -11.12 -20.56
CA THR A 115 8.41 -12.58 -20.78
C THR A 115 7.05 -13.25 -20.60
N GLN A 116 6.13 -12.66 -19.84
CA GLN A 116 4.73 -13.11 -19.73
C GLN A 116 3.79 -12.39 -20.70
N ASN A 117 4.34 -11.66 -21.69
CA ASN A 117 3.56 -10.82 -22.60
C ASN A 117 2.70 -9.76 -21.88
N ALA A 118 3.15 -9.33 -20.70
CA ALA A 118 2.48 -8.36 -19.85
C ALA A 118 3.21 -7.00 -19.90
N HIS A 119 2.46 -5.91 -19.66
CA HIS A 119 3.01 -4.56 -19.52
C HIS A 119 3.17 -4.13 -18.04
N GLY A 120 3.24 -5.11 -17.15
CA GLY A 120 3.07 -4.91 -15.71
C GLY A 120 1.84 -5.65 -15.19
N GLY A 121 1.52 -5.37 -13.94
CA GLY A 121 0.36 -5.93 -13.28
C GLY A 121 0.01 -5.17 -12.01
N LEU A 122 -1.07 -5.62 -11.38
CA LEU A 122 -1.51 -5.09 -10.09
C LEU A 122 -1.80 -6.22 -9.12
N CYS A 123 -1.63 -5.96 -7.83
CA CYS A 123 -2.14 -6.76 -6.74
C CYS A 123 -3.36 -6.06 -6.16
N LEU A 124 -4.56 -6.59 -6.44
CA LEU A 124 -5.84 -6.04 -6.01
C LEU A 124 -6.23 -6.64 -4.67
N ALA A 125 -6.52 -5.81 -3.67
CA ALA A 125 -7.05 -6.28 -2.40
C ALA A 125 -8.36 -7.08 -2.60
N ASP A 126 -8.58 -8.12 -1.80
CA ASP A 126 -9.79 -8.96 -1.93
C ASP A 126 -11.09 -8.16 -1.71
N ASP A 127 -11.03 -7.07 -0.96
CA ASP A 127 -12.14 -6.15 -0.73
C ASP A 127 -12.21 -4.98 -1.75
N GLY A 128 -11.30 -4.94 -2.72
CA GLY A 128 -11.20 -3.93 -3.76
C GLY A 128 -10.86 -2.51 -3.29
N ARG A 129 -10.55 -2.31 -2.00
CA ARG A 129 -10.36 -0.97 -1.42
C ARG A 129 -9.01 -0.35 -1.74
N TRP A 130 -8.04 -1.14 -2.15
CA TRP A 130 -6.72 -0.67 -2.56
C TRP A 130 -6.11 -1.62 -3.59
N PHE A 131 -5.12 -1.14 -4.32
CA PHE A 131 -4.26 -1.98 -5.12
C PHE A 131 -2.86 -1.41 -5.19
N ILE A 132 -1.90 -2.29 -5.45
CA ILE A 132 -0.53 -1.94 -5.80
C ILE A 132 -0.32 -2.30 -7.25
N GLN A 133 0.11 -1.34 -8.05
CA GLN A 133 0.44 -1.56 -9.46
C GLN A 133 1.94 -1.47 -9.67
N VAL A 134 2.47 -2.28 -10.58
CA VAL A 134 3.85 -2.28 -11.04
C VAL A 134 3.83 -2.34 -12.55
N GLN A 135 4.48 -1.39 -13.22
CA GLN A 135 4.45 -1.29 -14.67
C GLN A 135 5.73 -0.69 -15.23
N HIS A 136 5.89 -0.84 -16.55
CA HIS A 136 6.85 -0.05 -17.31
C HIS A 136 6.33 1.39 -17.48
N SER A 137 7.24 2.37 -17.45
CA SER A 137 6.94 3.81 -17.61
C SER A 137 6.74 4.23 -19.06
#